data_AF-B3Y5H9-F1
#
_entry.id   AF-B3Y5H9-F1
#
_cell.length_a   1.000
_cell.length_b   1.000
_cell.length_c   1.000
_cell.angle_alpha   90.00
_cell.angle_beta   90.00
_cell.angle_gamma   90.00
#
_symmetry.space_group_name_H-M   'P 1'
#
loop_
_entity.id
_entity.type
_entity.pdbx_description
1 polymer ?
#
loop_
_entity_poly.entity_id
_entity_poly.type
_entity_poly.pdbx_seq_one_letter_code
_entity_poly.pdbx_strand_id
1 'polypeptide(L)' 'AMYNGVPVVAYKVAIEGMHLQDGLDVLMADNATDFATQVARLFVDCNLWLHLSQGGLKTTREHFASEVAERALQGTFEA' A
#
# COMPACT_ATOMS: atom_id res chain seq x y z
N ALA A 1 2.21 -6.97 -4.60
CA ALA A 1 3.33 -6.75 -3.66
C ALA A 1 2.83 -6.71 -2.21
N MET A 2 1.98 -5.74 -1.85
CA MET A 2 1.51 -5.52 -0.47
C MET A 2 0.76 -6.71 0.14
N TYR A 3 -0.07 -7.42 -0.65
CA TYR A 3 -0.71 -8.68 -0.23
C TYR A 3 0.27 -9.75 0.26
N ASN A 4 1.50 -9.73 -0.24
CA ASN A 4 2.56 -10.66 0.14
C ASN A 4 3.47 -10.09 1.25
N GLY A 5 3.09 -8.97 1.88
CA GLY A 5 3.87 -8.31 2.93
C GLY A 5 5.15 -7.64 2.43
N VAL A 6 5.28 -7.39 1.13
CA VAL A 6 6.44 -6.66 0.57
C VAL A 6 6.15 -5.16 0.63
N PRO A 7 6.95 -4.35 1.36
CA PRO A 7 6.81 -2.89 1.39
C PRO A 7 6.93 -2.27 0.00
N VAL A 8 6.22 -1.18 -0.23
CA VAL A 8 6.17 -0.48 -1.53
C VAL A 8 6.62 0.96 -1.36
N VAL A 9 7.42 1.44 -2.32
CA VAL A 9 7.66 2.87 -2.54
C VAL A 9 6.91 3.27 -3.81
N ALA A 10 6.12 4.33 -3.76
CA ALA A 10 5.28 4.74 -4.89
C ALA A 10 5.18 6.27 -5.04
N TYR A 11 4.90 6.72 -6.25
CA TYR A 11 4.50 8.10 -6.49
C TYR A 11 3.03 8.30 -6.13
N LYS A 12 2.63 9.52 -5.77
CA LYS A 12 1.25 9.86 -5.42
C LYS A 12 0.23 9.39 -6.46
N VAL A 13 0.53 9.55 -7.74
CA VAL A 13 -0.35 9.13 -8.85
C VAL A 13 -0.57 7.62 -8.91
N ALA A 14 0.37 6.81 -8.41
CA ALA A 14 0.27 5.35 -8.45
C ALA A 14 -0.62 4.78 -7.34
N ILE A 15 -0.91 5.57 -6.30
CA ILE A 15 -1.67 5.14 -5.12
C ILE A 15 -2.96 5.93 -4.90
N GLU A 16 -3.31 6.78 -5.87
CA GLU A 16 -4.53 7.59 -5.80
C GLU A 16 -5.76 6.68 -5.72
N GLY A 17 -6.66 6.99 -4.79
CA GLY A 17 -7.87 6.18 -4.54
C GLY A 17 -7.62 4.82 -3.89
N MET A 18 -6.37 4.49 -3.52
CA MET A 18 -6.05 3.18 -2.95
C MET A 18 -6.19 3.10 -1.42
N HIS A 19 -6.64 4.17 -0.75
CA HIS A 19 -6.73 4.25 0.72
C HIS A 19 -5.40 4.00 1.44
N LEU A 20 -4.29 4.32 0.80
CA LEU A 20 -2.94 4.16 1.33
C LEU A 20 -2.45 5.44 2.02
N GLN A 21 -1.75 5.27 3.14
CA GLN A 21 -1.13 6.36 3.89
C GLN A 21 0.40 6.22 3.91
N ASP A 22 1.08 7.33 3.58
CA ASP A 22 2.54 7.43 3.64
C ASP A 22 3.06 7.23 5.06
N GLY A 23 4.11 6.42 5.17
CA GLY A 23 4.75 6.03 6.43
C GLY A 23 4.00 4.94 7.22
N LEU A 24 2.77 4.59 6.84
CA LEU A 24 1.97 3.55 7.51
C LEU A 24 1.88 2.28 6.66
N ASP A 25 1.47 2.42 5.41
CA ASP A 25 1.19 1.29 4.50
C ASP A 25 2.17 1.26 3.32
N VAL A 26 2.67 2.44 2.95
CA VAL A 26 3.50 2.70 1.77
C VAL A 26 4.49 3.82 2.12
N LEU A 27 5.60 3.91 1.38
CA LEU A 27 6.39 5.14 1.35
C LEU A 27 6.11 5.89 0.06
N MET A 28 5.83 7.18 0.17
CA MET A 28 5.74 8.05 -0.98
C MET A 28 7.10 8.61 -1.36
N ALA A 29 7.26 8.89 -2.66
CA ALA A 29 8.34 9.68 -3.19
C ALA A 29 7.83 10.62 -4.29
N ASP A 30 8.41 11.81 -4.37
CA ASP A 30 7.99 12.84 -5.35
C ASP A 30 8.91 12.92 -6.58
N ASN A 31 10.10 12.33 -6.52
CA ASN A 31 11.06 12.30 -7.62
C ASN A 31 11.98 11.07 -7.53
N ALA A 32 12.81 10.87 -8.56
CA ALA A 32 13.69 9.71 -8.65
C ALA A 32 14.73 9.62 -7.52
N THR A 33 15.27 10.75 -7.05
CA THR A 33 16.25 10.77 -5.95
C THR A 33 15.60 10.34 -4.65
N ASP A 34 14.43 10.90 -4.34
CA ASP A 34 13.65 10.56 -3.15
C ASP A 34 13.21 9.09 -3.18
N PHE A 35 12.78 8.59 -4.34
CA PHE A 35 12.44 7.19 -4.53
C PHE A 35 13.62 6.26 -4.18
N ALA A 36 14.81 6.57 -4.71
CA ALA A 36 16.02 5.80 -4.42
C ALA A 36 16.39 5.86 -2.93
N THR A 37 16.26 7.03 -2.31
CA THR A 37 16.49 7.21 -0.86
C THR A 37 15.53 6.36 -0.02
N GLN A 38 14.25 6.33 -0.36
CA GLN A 38 13.24 5.54 0.37
C GLN A 38 13.47 4.03 0.19
N VAL A 39 13.85 3.58 -1.01
CA VAL A 39 14.24 2.18 -1.25
C VAL A 39 15.46 1.81 -0.42
N ALA A 40 16.49 2.65 -0.41
CA ALA A 40 17.69 2.41 0.40
C ALA A 40 17.35 2.37 1.91
N ARG A 41 16.48 3.26 2.37
CA ARG A 41 15.99 3.30 3.75
C ARG A 41 15.28 2.00 4.14
N LEU A 42 14.38 1.49 3.30
CA LEU A 42 13.71 0.20 3.52
C LEU A 42 14.70 -0.96 3.63
N PHE A 43 15.77 -0.94 2.83
CA PHE A 43 16.75 -2.00 2.81
C PHE A 43 17.56 -2.10 4.12
N VAL A 44 17.79 -0.98 4.80
CA VAL A 44 18.62 -0.93 6.02
C VAL A 44 17.83 -0.85 7.33
N ASP A 45 16.56 -0.43 7.29
CA ASP A 45 15.70 -0.27 8.46
C ASP A 45 14.68 -1.42 8.55
N CYS A 46 15.05 -2.47 9.28
CA CYS A 46 14.20 -3.64 9.49
C CYS A 46 12.88 -3.29 10.24
N ASN A 47 12.91 -2.31 11.15
CA ASN A 47 11.70 -1.93 11.88
C ASN A 47 10.71 -1.23 10.95
N LEU A 48 11.21 -0.33 10.11
CA LEU A 48 10.39 0.31 9.08
C LEU A 48 9.82 -0.72 8.09
N TRP A 49 10.64 -1.68 7.68
CA TRP A 49 10.18 -2.78 6.82
C TRP A 49 9.00 -3.53 7.44
N LEU A 50 9.14 -3.96 8.71
CA LEU A 50 8.10 -4.70 9.41
C LEU A 50 6.83 -3.86 9.60
N HIS A 51 6.98 -2.57 9.93
CA HIS A 51 5.87 -1.65 10.09
C HIS A 51 5.04 -1.54 8.81
N LEU A 52 5.69 -1.24 7.68
CA LEU A 52 5.02 -1.07 6.39
C LEU A 52 4.48 -2.40 5.84
N SER A 53 5.16 -3.52 6.11
CA SER A 53 4.66 -4.85 5.77
C SER A 53 3.32 -5.14 6.47
N GLN A 54 3.23 -4.83 7.77
CA GLN A 54 2.00 -5.00 8.55
C GLN A 54 0.89 -4.05 8.09
N GLY A 55 1.21 -2.77 7.89
CA GLY A 55 0.25 -1.78 7.36
C GLY A 55 -0.29 -2.18 5.99
N GLY A 56 0.60 -2.53 5.06
CA GLY A 56 0.21 -2.94 3.71
C GLY A 56 -0.64 -4.21 3.66
N LEU A 57 -0.33 -5.20 4.51
CA LEU A 57 -1.17 -6.41 4.65
C LEU A 57 -2.56 -6.08 5.17
N LYS A 58 -2.65 -5.19 6.18
CA LYS A 58 -3.92 -4.75 6.75
C LYS A 58 -4.76 -4.02 5.71
N THR A 59 -4.20 -2.99 5.06
CA THR A 59 -4.93 -2.19 4.06
C THR A 59 -5.39 -3.03 2.87
N THR A 60 -4.56 -3.98 2.41
CA THR A 60 -4.95 -4.90 1.33
C THR A 60 -6.14 -5.77 1.75
N ARG A 61 -6.16 -6.27 2.99
CA ARG A 61 -7.25 -7.11 3.51
C ARG A 61 -8.56 -6.32 3.68
N GLU A 62 -8.46 -5.06 4.07
CA GLU A 62 -9.64 -4.22 4.35
C GLU A 62 -10.30 -3.68 3.08
N HIS A 63 -9.51 -3.37 2.04
CA HIS A 63 -10.00 -2.63 0.87
C HIS A 63 -9.91 -3.39 -0.46
N PHE A 64 -9.09 -4.44 -0.55
CA PHE A 64 -8.78 -5.10 -1.83
C PHE A 64 -8.96 -6.61 -1.80
N ALA A 65 -9.66 -7.14 -0.80
CA ALA A 65 -10.04 -8.55 -0.77
C ALA A 65 -11.18 -8.85 -1.76
N SER A 66 -11.24 -10.07 -2.30
CA SER A 66 -12.28 -10.47 -3.26
C SER A 66 -13.69 -10.25 -2.72
N GLU A 67 -13.89 -10.46 -1.41
CA GLU A 67 -15.16 -10.25 -0.72
C GLU A 67 -15.60 -8.78 -0.75
N VAL A 68 -14.65 -7.83 -0.78
CA VAL A 68 -14.94 -6.39 -0.90
C VAL A 68 -15.46 -6.08 -2.30
N ALA A 69 -14.84 -6.65 -3.33
CA ALA A 69 -15.28 -6.50 -4.71
C ALA A 69 -16.67 -7.14 -4.94
N GLU A 70 -16.91 -8.33 -4.39
CA GLU A 70 -18.21 -9.01 -4.47
C GLU A 70 -19.34 -8.19 -3.83
N ARG A 71 -19.11 -7.64 -2.63
CA ARG A 71 -20.08 -6.76 -1.96
C ARG A 71 -20.39 -5.50 -2.77
N ALA A 72 -19.36 -4.89 -3.36
CA ALA A 72 -19.54 -3.71 -4.20
C ALA A 72 -20.42 -4.03 -5.44
N LEU A 73 -20.19 -5.17 -6.08
CA LEU A 73 -21.00 -5.62 -7.22
C LEU A 73 -22.44 -5.93 -6.81
N GLN A 74 -22.66 -6.65 -5.70
CA GLN A 74 -24.02 -6.92 -5.21
C GLN A 74 -24.80 -5.62 -4.97
N GLY A 75 -24.18 -4.62 -4.33
CA GLY A 75 -24.79 -3.31 -4.11
C GLY A 75 -25.18 -2.56 -5.39
N THR A 76 -24.53 -2.85 -6.52
CA THR A 76 -24.92 -2.28 -7.83
C THR A 76 -26.05 -3.02 -8.54
N PHE A 77 -26.26 -4.31 -8.24
CA PHE A 77 -27.33 -5.11 -8.86
C PHE A 77 -28.64 -5.11 -8.04
N GLU A 78 -28.59 -4.74 -6.76
CA GLU A 78 -29.76 -4.59 -5.88
C GLU A 78 -30.35 -3.17 -5.86
N ALA A 79 -29.74 -2.21 -6.58
CA ALA A 79 -30.20 -0.83 -6.76
C ALA A 79 -31.00 -0.65 -8.05
#